data_AF-A0A370PGI4-F1
#
_entry.id   AF-A0A370PGI4-F1
#
_cell.length_a   1.000
_cell.length_b   1.000
_cell.length_c   1.000
_cell.angle_alpha   90.00
_cell.angle_beta   90.00
_cell.angle_gamma   90.00
#
_symmetry.space_group_name_H-M   'P 1'
#
loop_
_entity.id
_entity.type
_entity.pdbx_description
1 polymer ?
#
loop_
_entity_poly.entity_id
_entity_poly.type
_entity_poly.pdbx_seq_one_letter_code
_entity_poly.pdbx_strand_id
1 'polypeptide(L)' 'MKFSIFATLAFLGIALASPAANTATSTLPSGATCNKDGSMGNCASGLCIQEENASTGTCQ' A
#
# COMPACT_ATOMS: atom_id res chain seq x y z
N MET A 1 3.19 -42.74 -31.98
CA MET A 1 3.88 -42.40 -30.73
C MET A 1 3.54 -40.95 -30.38
N LYS A 2 3.17 -40.72 -29.11
CA LYS A 2 3.10 -39.42 -28.41
C LYS A 2 2.20 -38.32 -29.00
N PHE A 3 0.92 -38.40 -28.63
CA PHE A 3 0.11 -37.19 -28.36
C PHE A 3 0.66 -36.55 -27.09
N SER A 4 1.61 -35.62 -27.24
CA SER A 4 2.31 -35.01 -26.11
C SER A 4 1.84 -33.58 -25.86
N ILE A 5 0.88 -33.46 -24.92
CA ILE A 5 0.93 -32.54 -23.77
C ILE A 5 1.42 -31.09 -24.02
N PHE A 6 0.59 -30.25 -24.66
CA PHE A 6 0.73 -28.78 -24.58
C PHE A 6 -0.48 -28.09 -23.92
N ALA A 7 -1.10 -28.76 -22.96
CA ALA A 7 -2.15 -28.18 -22.11
C ALA A 7 -1.66 -28.12 -20.67
N THR A 8 -0.85 -27.12 -20.28
CA THR A 8 -0.57 -26.84 -18.85
C THR A 8 -0.06 -25.42 -18.51
N LEU A 9 0.16 -24.49 -19.44
CA LEU A 9 0.56 -23.11 -19.05
C LEU A 9 -0.63 -22.16 -18.88
N ALA A 10 -1.70 -22.65 -18.27
CA ALA A 10 -2.67 -21.82 -17.56
C ALA A 10 -2.49 -22.11 -16.07
N PHE A 11 -2.40 -21.05 -15.27
CA PHE A 11 -2.26 -21.03 -13.80
C PHE A 11 -0.83 -21.12 -13.24
N LEU A 12 -0.23 -19.94 -13.05
CA LEU A 12 0.33 -19.47 -11.77
C LEU A 12 0.29 -17.94 -11.85
N GLY A 13 -0.76 -17.31 -11.32
CA GLY A 13 -0.76 -16.88 -9.93
C GLY A 13 -0.55 -15.36 -9.92
N ILE A 14 -1.58 -14.58 -10.26
CA ILE A 14 -2.26 -13.70 -9.31
C ILE A 14 -1.28 -12.90 -8.45
N ALA A 15 -1.13 -11.62 -8.82
CA ALA A 15 -0.83 -10.48 -7.97
C ALA A 15 -0.15 -10.78 -6.62
N LEU A 16 1.17 -10.80 -6.62
CA LEU A 16 1.92 -10.25 -5.50
C LEU A 16 1.99 -8.73 -5.66
N ALA A 17 0.83 -8.09 -5.52
CA ALA A 17 0.78 -6.78 -4.90
C ALA A 17 1.15 -7.01 -3.43
N SER A 18 2.42 -7.28 -3.18
CA SER A 18 2.96 -7.28 -1.83
C SER A 18 3.18 -5.81 -1.48
N PRO A 19 2.41 -5.20 -0.56
CA PRO A 19 2.93 -4.06 0.18
C PRO A 19 3.99 -4.60 1.15
N ALA A 20 5.09 -5.11 0.62
CA ALA A 20 6.26 -5.52 1.38
C ALA A 20 7.41 -4.57 1.07
N ALA A 21 7.12 -3.27 1.15
CA ALA A 21 8.07 -2.31 1.65
C ALA A 21 7.50 -1.87 3.01
N ASN A 22 7.69 -2.68 4.05
CA ASN A 22 8.64 -2.35 5.11
C ASN A 22 9.84 -1.44 4.71
N THR A 23 9.59 -0.33 4.00
CA THR A 23 10.26 0.91 4.39
C THR A 23 9.79 1.16 5.81
N ALA A 24 10.69 1.51 6.71
CA ALA A 24 10.36 2.06 8.01
C ALA A 24 9.51 3.33 7.81
N THR A 25 8.24 3.13 7.50
CA THR A 25 7.24 4.16 7.32
C THR A 25 6.85 4.42 8.74
N SER A 26 7.45 5.44 9.36
CA SER A 26 7.08 5.90 10.70
C SER A 26 5.57 5.98 10.77
N THR A 27 4.94 4.93 11.30
CA THR A 27 3.48 4.83 11.33
C THR A 27 3.02 5.86 12.32
N LEU A 28 2.36 6.89 11.80
CA LEU A 28 1.93 8.00 12.61
C LEU A 28 0.76 7.53 13.51
N PRO A 29 0.82 7.79 14.83
CA PRO A 29 -0.27 7.47 15.73
C PRO A 29 -1.52 8.31 15.39
N SER A 30 -2.70 7.84 15.80
CA SER A 30 -3.92 8.64 15.68
C SER A 30 -3.75 10.00 16.36
N GLY A 31 -4.20 11.06 15.70
CA GLY A 31 -4.01 12.45 16.12
C GLY A 31 -2.69 13.09 15.69
N ALA A 32 -1.74 12.33 15.11
CA ALA A 32 -0.50 12.91 14.61
C ALA A 32 -0.68 13.62 13.25
N THR A 33 0.18 14.60 12.98
CA THR A 33 0.18 15.36 11.73
C THR A 33 0.68 14.51 10.57
N CYS A 34 -0.14 14.38 9.53
CA CYS A 34 0.17 13.61 8.33
C CYS A 34 0.08 14.48 7.08
N ASN A 35 0.68 14.04 5.99
CA ASN A 35 0.49 14.64 4.67
C ASN A 35 -0.19 13.63 3.75
N LYS A 36 -1.11 14.10 2.90
CA LYS A 36 -1.81 13.27 1.91
C LYS A 36 -0.88 12.64 0.87
N ASP A 37 0.32 13.19 0.71
CA ASP A 37 1.36 12.65 -0.17
C ASP A 37 2.23 11.57 0.50
N GLY A 38 2.03 11.30 1.80
CA GLY A 38 2.80 10.32 2.56
C GLY A 38 4.24 10.75 2.88
N SER A 39 4.63 12.00 2.59
CA SER A 39 5.99 12.52 2.82
C SER A 39 6.43 12.47 4.29
N MET A 40 5.49 12.56 5.23
CA MET A 40 5.74 12.46 6.67
C MET A 40 5.60 11.03 7.23
N GLY A 41 5.28 10.05 6.38
CA GLY A 41 4.85 8.70 6.77
C GLY A 41 3.34 8.50 6.60
N ASN A 42 2.90 7.25 6.76
CA ASN A 42 1.51 6.88 6.70
C ASN A 42 0.92 6.73 8.11
N CYS A 43 -0.33 7.13 8.27
CA CYS A 43 -1.09 6.88 9.51
C CYS A 43 -1.17 5.37 9.79
N ALA A 44 -1.11 4.97 11.06
CA ALA A 44 -1.26 3.57 11.46
C ALA A 44 -2.61 2.97 11.04
N SER A 45 -3.64 3.81 10.94
CA SER A 45 -4.97 3.48 10.41
C SER A 45 -5.06 3.52 8.87
N GLY A 46 -4.04 4.06 8.19
CA GLY A 46 -4.05 4.34 6.77
C GLY A 46 -4.89 5.57 6.37
N LEU A 47 -5.48 6.29 7.33
CA LEU A 47 -6.35 7.44 7.08
C LEU A 47 -5.71 8.76 7.53
N CYS A 48 -5.39 9.60 6.54
CA CYS A 48 -4.95 10.97 6.76
C CYS A 48 -6.05 11.94 6.32
N ILE A 49 -6.62 12.68 7.27
CA ILE A 49 -7.63 13.71 6.99
C ILE A 49 -6.92 15.05 6.79
N GLN A 50 -6.80 15.48 5.54
CA GLN A 50 -6.23 16.77 5.16
C GLN A 50 -7.25 17.57 4.34
N GLU A 51 -7.60 18.76 4.79
CA GLU A 51 -8.44 19.70 4.03
C GLU A 51 -7.72 20.16 2.75
N GLU A 52 -8.45 20.42 1.67
CA GLU A 52 -7.88 20.69 0.34
C GLU A 52 -6.93 21.91 0.31
N ASN A 53 -7.14 22.88 1.21
CA ASN A 53 -6.32 24.08 1.35
C ASN A 53 -5.38 24.05 2.58
N ALA A 54 -5.34 22.96 3.34
CA ALA A 54 -4.44 22.84 4.47
C ALA A 54 -3.07 22.29 4.04
N SER A 55 -2.00 22.84 4.60
CA SER A 55 -0.63 22.39 4.31
C SER A 55 -0.35 20.97 4.83
N THR A 56 -1.03 20.58 5.91
CA THR A 56 -0.91 19.27 6.56
C THR A 56 -2.30 18.81 7.07
N GLY A 57 -2.46 17.51 7.32
CA GLY A 57 -3.65 16.88 7.88
C GLY A 57 -3.39 16.16 9.20
N THR A 58 -4.37 15.38 9.66
CA THR A 58 -4.31 14.63 10.92
C THR A 58 -4.70 13.17 10.70
N CYS A 59 -3.95 12.26 11.32
CA CYS A 59 -4.26 10.83 11.34
C CYS A 59 -5.49 10.53 12.18
N GLN A 60 -6.36 9.67 11.68
CA GLN A 60 -7.55 9.20 12.41
C GLN A 60 -7.45 7.70 12.67
#